data_AF-A0ABD2ITB8-F1
#
_entry.id   AF-A0ABD2ITB8-F1
#
_cell.length_a   1.000
_cell.length_b   1.000
_cell.length_c   1.000
_cell.angle_alpha   90.00
_cell.angle_beta   90.00
_cell.angle_gamma   90.00
#
_symmetry.space_group_name_H-M   'P 1'
#
loop_
_entity.id
_entity.type
_entity.pdbx_description
1 polymer ?
#
loop_
_entity_poly.entity_id
_entity_poly.type
_entity_poly.pdbx_seq_one_letter_code
_entity_poly.pdbx_strand_id
1 'polypeptide(L)'
;MLARNESFLETLCNAKKANDLIRDASDEQLLCLVEICLNILKGRVPLRPRHLNKLKAHALVLRRLARTRCSRSAKKVLLQHGDGLPAIVGLIASIALPLIADVIENYK
;
A
#
# COMPACT_ATOMS: atom_id res chain seq x y z
N MET A 1 -11.99 -2.68 -6.44
CA MET A 1 -10.55 -2.95 -6.58
C MET A 1 -9.94 -3.38 -5.26
N LEU A 2 -10.08 -2.59 -4.19
CA LEU A 2 -9.57 -2.90 -2.85
C LEU A 2 -10.01 -4.27 -2.30
N ALA A 3 -11.31 -4.60 -2.29
CA ALA A 3 -11.82 -5.90 -1.81
C ALA A 3 -11.30 -7.12 -2.59
N ARG A 4 -10.97 -6.96 -3.88
CA ARG A 4 -10.44 -8.07 -4.71
C ARG A 4 -8.97 -8.37 -4.43
N ASN A 5 -8.28 -7.46 -3.75
CA ASN A 5 -6.86 -7.55 -3.44
C ASN A 5 -6.60 -7.79 -1.95
N GLU A 6 -7.62 -8.15 -1.17
CA GLU A 6 -7.53 -8.42 0.26
C GLU A 6 -6.47 -9.50 0.57
N SER A 7 -6.57 -10.66 -0.07
CA SER A 7 -5.61 -11.77 0.12
C SER A 7 -4.16 -11.39 -0.21
N PHE A 8 -3.97 -10.55 -1.23
CA PHE A 8 -2.67 -9.99 -1.57
C PHE A 8 -2.15 -9.09 -0.45
N LEU A 9 -2.99 -8.19 0.06
CA LEU A 9 -2.62 -7.27 1.14
C LEU A 9 -2.35 -7.99 2.46
N GLU A 10 -3.10 -9.03 2.81
CA GLU A 10 -2.82 -9.87 3.97
C GLU A 10 -1.46 -10.55 3.88
N THR A 11 -1.17 -11.13 2.72
CA THR A 11 0.11 -11.80 2.47
C THR A 11 1.25 -10.79 2.55
N LEU A 12 1.05 -9.60 1.95
CA LEU A 12 2.03 -8.53 1.91
C LEU A 12 2.30 -7.91 3.29
N CYS A 13 1.27 -7.80 4.14
CA CYS A 13 1.37 -7.32 5.52
C CYS A 13 2.31 -8.21 6.36
N ASN A 14 2.25 -9.53 6.15
CA ASN A 14 3.01 -10.52 6.92
C ASN A 14 4.31 -10.95 6.24
N ALA A 15 4.63 -10.38 5.08
CA ALA A 15 5.73 -10.83 4.25
C ALA A 15 7.09 -10.51 4.85
N LYS A 16 7.89 -11.56 5.12
CA LYS A 16 9.32 -11.40 5.41
C LYS A 16 10.12 -10.94 4.17
N LYS A 17 9.61 -11.25 2.97
CA LYS A 17 10.21 -10.89 1.68
C LYS A 17 9.22 -10.13 0.80
N ALA A 18 8.76 -8.96 1.25
CA ALA A 18 7.80 -8.13 0.52
C ALA A 18 8.23 -7.82 -0.93
N ASN A 19 9.54 -7.69 -1.19
CA ASN A 19 10.06 -7.45 -2.54
C ASN A 19 9.74 -8.57 -3.54
N ASP A 20 9.73 -9.83 -3.11
CA ASP A 20 9.43 -10.95 -4.00
C ASP A 20 7.94 -10.94 -4.36
N LEU A 21 7.05 -10.68 -3.39
CA LEU A 21 5.62 -10.50 -3.66
C LEU A 21 5.35 -9.33 -4.61
N ILE A 22 6.10 -8.22 -4.49
CA ILE A 22 5.97 -7.08 -5.39
C ILE A 22 6.50 -7.41 -6.80
N ARG A 23 7.52 -8.27 -6.91
CA ARG A 23 8.03 -8.75 -8.21
C ARG A 23 7.01 -9.60 -8.93
N ASP A 24 6.21 -10.38 -8.20
CA ASP A 24 5.21 -11.27 -8.78
C ASP A 24 3.81 -10.65 -8.84
N ALA A 25 3.64 -9.46 -8.25
CA ALA A 25 2.37 -8.77 -8.22
C ALA A 25 1.86 -8.41 -9.62
N SER A 26 0.54 -8.57 -9.81
CA SER A 26 -0.18 -8.16 -11.00
C SER A 26 -0.26 -6.63 -11.12
N ASP A 27 -0.58 -6.15 -12.32
CA ASP A 27 -0.78 -4.72 -12.56
C ASP A 27 -1.89 -4.14 -11.66
N GLU A 28 -2.97 -4.88 -11.45
CA GLU A 28 -4.07 -4.49 -10.56
C GLU A 28 -3.60 -4.38 -9.11
N GLN A 29 -2.83 -5.36 -8.61
CA GLN A 29 -2.29 -5.35 -7.25
C GLN A 29 -1.35 -4.17 -7.01
N LEU A 30 -0.50 -3.83 -8.00
CA LEU A 30 0.40 -2.70 -7.93
C LEU A 30 -0.36 -1.37 -7.92
N LEU A 31 -1.37 -1.23 -8.77
CA LEU A 31 -2.20 -0.02 -8.81
C LEU A 31 -3.09 0.11 -7.57
N CYS A 32 -3.47 -1.00 -6.94
CA CYS A 32 -4.17 -1.02 -5.66
C CYS A 32 -3.32 -0.33 -4.57
N LEU A 33 -2.02 -0.64 -4.49
CA LEU A 33 -1.10 0.03 -3.57
C LEU A 33 -0.97 1.54 -3.84
N VAL A 34 -0.98 1.93 -5.11
CA VAL A 34 -0.98 3.35 -5.52
C VAL A 34 -2.24 4.06 -5.02
N GLU A 35 -3.40 3.44 -5.20
CA GLU A 35 -4.69 3.98 -4.76
C GLU A 35 -4.76 4.14 -3.23
N ILE A 36 -4.28 3.14 -2.48
CA ILE A 36 -4.19 3.21 -1.01
C ILE A 36 -3.33 4.41 -0.60
N CYS A 37 -2.15 4.59 -1.21
CA CYS A 37 -1.27 5.71 -0.92
C CYS A 37 -1.92 7.05 -1.24
N LEU A 38 -2.66 7.14 -2.34
CA LEU A 38 -3.40 8.34 -2.72
C LEU A 38 -4.48 8.69 -1.69
N ASN A 39 -5.23 7.70 -1.22
CA ASN A 39 -6.28 7.90 -0.22
C ASN A 39 -5.72 8.29 1.15
N ILE A 40 -4.58 7.70 1.56
CA ILE A 40 -3.82 8.11 2.75
C ILE A 40 -3.43 9.59 2.65
N LEU A 41 -2.83 10.02 1.53
CA LEU A 41 -2.38 11.40 1.35
C LEU A 41 -3.52 12.41 1.27
N LYS A 42 -4.69 11.98 0.77
CA LYS A 42 -5.90 12.80 0.74
C LYS A 42 -6.65 12.84 2.08
N GLY A 43 -6.16 12.14 3.11
CA GLY A 43 -6.82 12.08 4.42
C GLY A 43 -8.16 11.36 4.39
N ARG A 44 -8.41 10.52 3.38
CA ARG A 44 -9.65 9.74 3.22
C ARG A 44 -9.64 8.43 4.02
N VAL A 45 -8.53 8.18 4.70
CA VAL A 45 -8.29 7.00 5.52
C VAL A 45 -8.16 7.44 6.97
N PRO A 46 -9.03 6.95 7.88
CA PRO A 46 -8.83 7.18 9.30
C PRO A 46 -7.55 6.47 9.78
N LEU A 47 -6.53 7.25 10.13
CA LEU A 47 -5.24 6.74 10.58
C LEU A 47 -5.07 6.93 12.09
N ARG A 48 -4.63 5.86 12.77
CA ARG A 48 -4.15 5.97 14.15
C ARG A 48 -2.88 6.83 14.21
N PRO A 49 -2.67 7.66 15.24
CA PRO A 49 -1.48 8.53 15.35
C PRO A 49 -0.15 7.77 15.21
N ARG A 50 -0.08 6.53 15.73
CA ARG A 50 1.10 5.65 15.62
C ARG A 50 1.41 5.28 14.15
N HIS A 51 0.39 5.00 13.35
CA HIS A 51 0.55 4.69 11.92
C HIS A 51 0.91 5.94 11.13
N LEU A 52 0.28 7.08 11.46
CA LEU A 52 0.58 8.35 10.83
C LEU A 52 2.05 8.76 11.03
N ASN A 53 2.59 8.60 12.24
CA ASN A 53 4.00 8.93 12.51
C ASN A 53 4.97 8.05 11.70
N LYS A 54 4.68 6.75 11.55
CA LYS A 54 5.47 5.86 10.70
C LYS A 54 5.35 6.24 9.22
N LEU A 55 4.15 6.54 8.74
CA LEU A 55 3.93 6.99 7.36
C LEU A 55 4.63 8.32 7.07
N LYS A 56 4.68 9.25 8.03
CA LYS A 56 5.40 10.52 7.91
C LYS A 56 6.89 10.31 7.64
N ALA A 57 7.53 9.34 8.30
CA ALA A 57 8.92 8.99 8.06
C ALA A 57 9.19 8.54 6.60
N HIS A 58 8.16 8.07 5.91
CA HIS A 58 8.22 7.64 4.51
C HIS A 58 7.34 8.49 3.57
N ALA A 59 7.03 9.74 3.94
CA ALA A 59 6.12 10.61 3.19
C ALA A 59 6.57 10.84 1.73
N LEU A 60 7.88 10.89 1.46
CA LEU A 60 8.42 11.04 0.11
C LEU A 60 8.06 9.85 -0.78
N VAL A 61 8.20 8.62 -0.26
CA VAL A 61 7.86 7.38 -0.95
C VAL A 61 6.36 7.34 -1.23
N LEU A 62 5.53 7.63 -0.22
CA LEU A 62 4.07 7.70 -0.37
C LEU A 62 3.66 8.68 -1.47
N ARG A 63 4.20 9.90 -1.46
CA ARG A 63 3.92 10.92 -2.49
C ARG A 63 4.41 10.51 -3.87
N ARG A 64 5.51 9.77 -3.96
CA ARG A 64 6.04 9.29 -5.23
C ARG A 64 5.18 8.17 -5.79
N LEU A 65 4.81 7.21 -4.95
CA LEU A 65 3.94 6.10 -5.33
C LEU A 65 2.55 6.59 -5.73
N ALA A 66 1.92 7.48 -4.94
CA ALA A 66 0.61 8.05 -5.27
C ALA A 66 0.57 8.89 -6.55
N ARG A 67 1.73 9.34 -7.06
CA ARG A 67 1.83 10.05 -8.34
C ARG A 67 2.06 9.13 -9.54
N THR A 68 2.38 7.86 -9.31
CA THR A 68 2.55 6.91 -10.42
C THR A 68 1.20 6.61 -11.06
N ARG A 69 1.16 6.60 -12.40
CA ARG A 69 -0.06 6.37 -13.19
C ARG A 69 -0.10 5.00 -13.86
N CYS A 70 0.96 4.21 -13.74
CA CYS A 70 1.05 2.87 -14.32
C CYS A 70 1.79 1.91 -13.40
N SER A 71 1.45 0.62 -13.53
CA SER A 71 1.99 -0.47 -12.73
C SER A 71 3.51 -0.59 -12.82
N ARG A 72 4.09 -0.40 -14.02
CA ARG A 72 5.55 -0.45 -14.24
C ARG A 72 6.29 0.61 -13.40
N SER A 73 5.77 1.84 -13.37
CA SER A 73 6.36 2.90 -12.55
C SER A 73 6.16 2.62 -11.07
N ALA A 74 4.98 2.14 -10.67
CA ALA A 74 4.70 1.76 -9.28
C ALA A 74 5.67 0.66 -8.81
N LYS A 75 5.85 -0.39 -9.61
CA LYS A 75 6.81 -1.49 -9.36
C LYS A 75 8.23 -1.00 -9.23
N LYS A 76 8.67 -0.08 -10.11
CA LYS A 76 10.02 0.51 -10.03
C LYS A 76 10.21 1.31 -8.74
N VAL A 77 9.20 2.07 -8.31
CA VAL A 77 9.24 2.79 -7.03
C VAL A 77 9.31 1.77 -5.89
N LEU A 78 8.43 0.76 -5.91
CA LEU A 78 8.29 -0.26 -4.86
C LEU A 78 9.54 -1.15 -4.67
N LEU A 79 10.30 -1.42 -5.74
CA LEU A 79 11.50 -2.25 -5.71
C LEU A 79 12.81 -1.46 -5.60
N GLN A 80 12.74 -0.13 -5.50
CA GLN A 80 13.96 0.68 -5.42
C GLN A 80 14.69 0.45 -4.10
N HIS A 81 15.97 0.10 -4.19
CA HIS A 81 16.83 -0.12 -3.03
C HIS A 81 17.35 1.24 -2.50
N GLY A 82 17.42 1.40 -1.17
CA GLY A 82 17.97 2.58 -0.50
C GLY A 82 16.96 3.46 0.25
N ASP A 83 15.67 3.36 -0.05
CA ASP A 83 14.64 4.28 0.47
C ASP A 83 13.79 3.69 1.64
N GLY A 84 14.17 2.52 2.17
CA GLY A 84 13.44 1.88 3.30
C GLY A 84 12.10 1.22 2.93
N LEU A 85 11.89 0.89 1.65
CA LEU A 85 10.60 0.42 1.13
C LEU A 85 10.07 -0.95 1.61
N PRO A 86 10.89 -1.98 1.89
CA PRO A 86 10.32 -3.28 2.31
C PRO A 86 9.47 -3.17 3.58
N ALA A 87 9.79 -2.23 4.47
CA ALA A 87 9.06 -2.01 5.72
C ALA A 87 7.79 -1.16 5.53
N ILE A 88 7.77 -0.20 4.59
CA ILE A 88 6.59 0.65 4.39
C ILE A 88 5.46 -0.12 3.71
N VAL A 89 5.78 -1.09 2.85
CA VAL A 89 4.76 -1.81 2.08
C VAL A 89 3.89 -2.68 3.00
N GLY A 90 4.48 -3.35 3.99
CA GLY A 90 3.73 -4.05 5.03
C GLY A 90 2.88 -3.10 5.89
N LEU A 91 3.40 -1.90 6.20
CA LEU A 91 2.63 -0.87 6.91
C LEU A 91 1.44 -0.39 6.07
N ILE A 92 1.62 -0.10 4.78
CA ILE A 92 0.54 0.30 3.86
C ILE A 92 -0.53 -0.78 3.82
N ALA A 93 -0.13 -2.06 3.71
CA ALA A 93 -1.07 -3.18 3.71
C ALA A 93 -1.86 -3.28 5.03
N SER A 94 -1.19 -3.18 6.19
CA SER A 94 -1.87 -3.22 7.51
C SER A 94 -2.88 -2.09 7.72
N ILE A 95 -2.67 -0.94 7.06
CA ILE A 95 -3.57 0.20 7.12
C ILE A 95 -4.76 0.02 6.16
N ALA A 96 -4.54 -0.66 5.05
CA ALA A 96 -5.57 -0.90 4.04
C ALA A 96 -6.57 -1.99 4.46
N LEU A 97 -6.14 -3.02 5.18
CA LEU A 97 -6.99 -4.15 5.58
C LEU A 97 -8.26 -3.74 6.36
N PRO A 98 -8.19 -2.89 7.40
CA PRO A 98 -9.39 -2.45 8.11
C PRO A 98 -10.35 -1.65 7.23
N LEU A 99 -9.84 -0.88 6.27
CA LEU A 99 -10.66 -0.09 5.35
C LEU A 99 -11.39 -0.97 4.33
N ILE A 100 -10.74 -2.07 3.93
CA ILE A 100 -11.36 -3.08 3.08
C ILE A 100 -12.49 -3.75 3.84
N ALA A 101 -12.26 -4.14 5.09
CA ALA A 101 -13.30 -4.70 5.95
C ALA A 101 -14.49 -3.73 6.09
N ASP A 102 -14.24 -2.46 6.39
CA ASP A 102 -15.30 -1.44 6.48
C ASP A 102 -16.07 -1.27 5.16
N VAL A 103 -15.38 -1.24 4.01
CA VAL A 103 -16.04 -1.12 2.69
C VAL A 103 -16.86 -2.37 2.36
N ILE A 104 -16.39 -3.56 2.73
CA ILE A 104 -17.13 -4.81 2.52
C ILE A 104 -18.37 -4.86 3.42
N GLU A 105 -18.27 -4.44 4.68
CA GLU A 105 -19.39 -4.41 5.62
C GLU A 105 -20.46 -3.38 5.23
N ASN A 106 -20.05 -2.21 4.71
CA ASN A 106 -21.00 -1.17 4.28
C ASN A 106 -21.68 -1.45 2.92
N TYR A 107 -21.25 -2.47 2.18
CA TYR A 107 -21.84 -2.91 0.91
C TYR A 107 -22.58 -4.26 1.00
N LYS A 108 -22.70 -4.84 2.20
CA LYS A 108 -23.62 -5.94 2.52
C LYS A 108 -24.96 -5.40 2.98
#